data_AF-A0AA51HFX7-F1
#
_entry.id   AF-A0AA51HFX7-F1
#
_cell.length_a   1.000
_cell.length_b   1.000
_cell.length_c   1.000
_cell.angle_alpha   90.00
_cell.angle_beta   90.00
_cell.angle_gamma   90.00
#
_symmetry.space_group_name_H-M   'P 1'
#
loop_
_entity.id
_entity.type
_entity.pdbx_description
1 polymer ?
#
loop_
_entity_poly.entity_id
_entity_poly.type
_entity_poly.pdbx_seq_one_letter_code
_entity_poly.pdbx_strand_id
1 'polypeptide(L)' 'MKTPNDERIVSAGDLLYFPAEEKGEHKLTNSSSNETLVYLDFDTCNLVDVAFYPDSGKIGVWGLNINKLYKQVKT' A
#
# COMPACT_ATOMS: atom_id res chain seq x y z
N MET A 1 4.91 -1.81 9.91
CA MET A 1 4.53 -2.32 8.58
C MET A 1 3.66 -3.52 8.80
N LYS A 2 2.44 -3.48 8.27
CA LYS A 2 1.46 -4.55 8.37
C LYS A 2 1.33 -5.21 7.00
N THR A 3 1.35 -6.53 6.96
CA THR A 3 0.98 -7.37 5.81
C THR A 3 -0.19 -8.28 6.20
N PRO A 4 -0.73 -9.12 5.29
CA PRO A 4 -1.74 -10.11 5.67
C PRO A 4 -1.26 -11.13 6.72
N ASN A 5 0.05 -11.39 6.79
CA ASN A 5 0.61 -12.49 7.58
C ASN A 5 1.32 -12.01 8.85
N ASP A 6 1.82 -10.78 8.87
CA ASP A 6 2.64 -10.27 9.97
C ASP A 6 2.53 -8.75 10.16
N GLU A 7 3.03 -8.30 11.31
CA GLU A 7 3.28 -6.89 11.58
C GLU A 7 4.68 -6.73 12.19
N ARG A 8 5.48 -5.83 11.63
CA ARG A 8 6.87 -5.59 12.06
C ARG A 8 7.27 -4.12 12.02
N ILE A 9 8.25 -3.74 12.85
CA ILE A 9 8.92 -2.44 12.74
C ILE A 9 9.84 -2.45 11.51
N VAL A 10 9.92 -1.31 10.83
CA VAL A 10 10.83 -1.07 9.71
C VAL A 10 11.85 -0.03 10.17
N SER A 11 13.11 -0.25 9.86
CA SER A 11 14.24 0.61 10.22
C SER A 11 15.02 1.07 8.99
N ALA A 12 15.86 2.09 9.16
CA ALA A 12 16.70 2.60 8.09
C ALA A 12 17.62 1.49 7.54
N GLY A 13 17.65 1.34 6.23
CA GLY A 13 18.40 0.29 5.53
C GLY A 13 17.60 -0.97 5.22
N ASP A 14 16.39 -1.12 5.76
CA ASP A 14 15.50 -2.22 5.38
C ASP A 14 15.07 -2.09 3.91
N LEU A 15 15.12 -3.21 3.19
CA LEU A 15 14.56 -3.32 1.85
C LEU A 15 13.20 -4.03 1.92
N LEU A 16 12.19 -3.39 1.35
CA LEU A 16 10.82 -3.91 1.29
C LEU A 16 10.49 -4.24 -0.16
N TYR A 17 9.82 -5.36 -0.39
CA TYR A 17 9.41 -5.81 -1.71
C TYR A 17 7.94 -6.23 -1.68
N PHE A 18 7.17 -5.69 -2.62
CA PHE A 18 5.73 -5.93 -2.74
C PHE A 18 5.41 -6.36 -4.18
N PRO A 19 5.12 -7.65 -4.43
CA PRO A 19 4.75 -8.09 -5.77
C PRO A 19 3.36 -7.56 -6.15
N ALA A 20 3.09 -7.36 -7.44
CA ALA A 20 1.79 -6.92 -7.96
C ALA A 20 0.75 -8.06 -7.96
N GLU A 21 0.54 -8.67 -6.79
CA GLU A 21 -0.41 -9.76 -6.52
C GLU A 21 -0.90 -9.66 -5.07
N GLU A 22 -1.79 -10.57 -4.64
CA GLU A 22 -2.39 -10.55 -3.29
C GLU A 22 -1.36 -10.52 -2.16
N LYS A 23 -0.19 -11.14 -2.34
CA LYS A 23 0.91 -11.13 -1.35
C LYS A 23 1.61 -9.79 -1.20
N GLY A 24 1.36 -8.85 -2.11
CA GLY A 24 1.87 -7.49 -2.06
C GLY A 24 1.07 -6.56 -1.17
N GLU A 25 -0.01 -7.00 -0.53
CA GLU A 25 -0.76 -6.16 0.41
C GLU A 25 0.14 -5.66 1.54
N HIS A 26 0.13 -4.34 1.76
CA HIS A 26 0.93 -3.72 2.81
C HIS A 26 0.34 -2.41 3.31
N LYS A 27 0.71 -2.06 4.55
CA LYS A 27 0.53 -0.73 5.12
C LYS A 27 1.78 -0.33 5.89
N LEU A 28 2.43 0.74 5.43
CA LEU A 28 3.50 1.40 6.18
C LEU A 28 2.89 2.57 6.98
N THR A 29 3.24 2.67 8.26
CA THR A 29 2.76 3.72 9.15
C THR A 29 3.96 4.25 9.90
N ASN A 30 4.14 5.56 9.90
CA ASN A 30 5.15 6.18 10.75
C ASN A 30 4.74 5.97 12.21
N SER A 31 5.51 5.16 12.94
CA SER A 31 5.27 4.86 14.35
C SER A 31 5.91 5.88 15.29
N SER A 32 6.73 6.80 14.77
CA SER A 32 7.32 7.87 15.58
C SER A 32 6.33 9.02 15.78
N SER A 33 6.31 9.56 17.00
CA SER A 33 5.50 10.75 17.34
C SER A 33 6.21 12.07 17.05
N ASN A 34 7.52 12.05 16.79
CA ASN A 34 8.37 13.25 16.71
C ASN A 34 9.36 13.24 15.53
N GLU A 35 9.47 12.15 14.79
CA GLU A 35 10.38 12.04 13.64
C GLU A 35 9.60 11.80 12.34
N THR A 36 10.12 12.33 11.24
CA THR A 36 9.58 12.10 9.90
C THR A 36 10.15 10.80 9.33
N LEU A 37 9.28 9.88 8.92
CA LEU A 37 9.68 8.71 8.13
C LEU A 37 10.04 9.15 6.70
N VAL A 38 11.28 8.89 6.29
CA VAL A 38 11.78 9.13 4.93
C VAL A 38 12.19 7.80 4.31
N TYR A 39 11.70 7.53 3.10
CA TYR A 39 12.01 6.32 2.34
C TYR A 39 12.07 6.64 0.84
N LEU A 40 12.72 5.74 0.08
CA LEU A 40 12.72 5.75 -1.37
C LEU A 40 11.77 4.66 -1.86
N ASP A 41 10.89 5.02 -2.78
CA ASP A 41 9.90 4.11 -3.37
C ASP A 41 10.18 3.94 -4.87
N PHE A 42 10.06 2.71 -5.35
CA PHE A 42 10.23 2.36 -6.76
C PHE A 42 9.00 1.57 -7.20
N ASP A 43 8.30 2.07 -8.22
CA ASP A 43 7.13 1.42 -8.78
C ASP A 43 7.24 1.22 -10.29
N THR A 44 6.34 0.41 -10.82
CA THR A 44 6.14 0.27 -12.26
C THR A 44 5.18 1.34 -12.75
N CYS A 45 5.51 1.99 -13.88
CA CYS A 45 4.60 2.93 -14.52
C CYS A 45 3.61 2.20 -15.43
N ASN A 46 2.40 1.93 -14.93
CA ASN A 46 1.30 1.34 -15.68
C ASN A 46 0.29 2.43 -16.10
N LEU A 47 -0.42 2.22 -17.22
CA LEU A 47 -1.46 3.15 -17.66
C LEU A 47 -2.63 3.24 -16.67
N VAL A 48 -2.94 2.13 -16.01
CA VAL A 48 -3.97 1.99 -14.98
C VAL A 48 -3.45 1.03 -13.91
N ASP A 49 -3.79 1.29 -12.65
CA ASP A 49 -3.50 0.42 -11.53
C ASP A 49 -4.73 0.26 -10.60
N VAL A 50 -4.81 -0.88 -9.92
CA VAL A 50 -5.92 -1.23 -9.03
C VAL A 50 -5.37 -1.71 -7.70
N ALA A 51 -5.74 -1.00 -6.62
CA ALA A 51 -5.33 -1.34 -5.26
C ALA A 51 -6.56 -1.70 -4.41
N PHE A 52 -6.47 -2.81 -3.68
CA PHE A 52 -7.47 -3.20 -2.69
C PHE A 52 -7.05 -2.73 -1.30
N TYR A 53 -7.99 -2.19 -0.52
CA TYR A 53 -7.76 -1.72 0.85
C TYR A 53 -8.69 -2.46 1.82
N PRO A 54 -8.34 -3.69 2.24
CA PRO A 54 -9.24 -4.58 2.98
C PRO A 54 -9.71 -3.98 4.32
N ASP A 55 -8.80 -3.37 5.08
CA ASP A 55 -9.10 -2.72 6.37
C ASP A 55 -10.21 -1.67 6.27
N SER A 56 -10.38 -1.04 5.10
CA SER A 56 -11.41 0.00 4.89
C SER A 56 -12.52 -0.41 3.92
N GLY A 57 -12.46 -1.61 3.37
CA GLY A 57 -13.41 -2.11 2.36
C GLY A 57 -13.48 -1.23 1.11
N LYS A 58 -12.33 -0.76 0.61
CA LYS A 58 -12.24 0.11 -0.57
C LYS A 58 -11.42 -0.51 -1.69
N ILE A 59 -11.68 -0.04 -2.91
CA ILE A 59 -10.90 -0.31 -4.11
C ILE A 59 -10.46 1.02 -4.70
N GLY A 60 -9.17 1.23 -4.91
CA GLY A 60 -8.61 2.36 -5.66
C GLY A 60 -8.39 2.00 -7.11
N VAL A 61 -8.79 2.88 -8.02
CA VAL A 61 -8.48 2.80 -9.44
C VAL A 61 -7.72 4.07 -9.82
N TRP A 62 -6.47 3.89 -10.25
CA TRP A 62 -5.51 4.96 -10.49
C TRP A 62 -5.10 4.98 -11.96
N GLY A 63 -4.88 6.18 -12.52
CA GLY A 63 -4.59 6.36 -13.94
C GLY A 63 -5.82 6.68 -14.79
N LEU A 64 -5.59 6.97 -16.07
CA LEU A 64 -6.62 7.29 -17.08
C LEU A 64 -7.66 8.35 -16.65
N ASN A 65 -7.25 9.36 -15.87
CA ASN A 65 -8.13 10.37 -15.27
C ASN A 65 -9.22 9.81 -14.33
N ILE A 66 -9.09 8.58 -13.83
CA ILE A 66 -10.06 7.98 -12.91
C ILE A 66 -9.73 8.40 -11.47
N ASN A 67 -8.51 8.12 -11.01
CA ASN A 67 -7.97 8.44 -9.67
C ASN A 67 -9.03 8.50 -8.56
N LYS A 68 -9.72 7.38 -8.32
CA LYS A 68 -10.92 7.33 -7.48
C LYS A 68 -10.96 6.09 -6.59
N LEU A 69 -11.54 6.26 -5.41
CA LEU A 69 -11.86 5.18 -4.48
C LEU A 69 -13.33 4.78 -4.61
N TYR A 70 -13.58 3.48 -4.61
CA TYR A 70 -14.89 2.85 -4.61
C TYR A 70 -15.07 2.05 -3.33
N LYS A 71 -16.32 1.96 -2.85
CA LYS A 71 -16.67 1.08 -1.73
C LYS A 71 -16.89 -0.33 -2.26
N GLN A 72 -16.25 -1.32 -1.65
CA GLN A 72 -16.49 -2.71 -1.98
C GLN A 72 -17.87 -3.12 -1.43
N VAL A 73 -18.74 -3.63 -2.30
CA VAL A 73 -20.01 -4.23 -1.89
C VAL A 73 -19.76 -5.72 -1.74
N LYS A 74 -19.81 -6.23 -0.50
CA LYS A 74 -19.77 -7.67 -0.27
C LYS A 74 -21.05 -8.27 -0.83
N THR A 75 -20.91 -9.19 -1.77
CA THR A 75 -22.02 -10.01 -2.31
C THR A 75 -22.23 -11.23 -1.45
#